data_AF-A0A6P5F760-F1
#
_entry.id   AF-A0A6P5F760-F1
#
_cell.length_a   1.000
_cell.length_b   1.000
_cell.length_c   1.000
_cell.angle_alpha   90.00
_cell.angle_beta   90.00
_cell.angle_gamma   90.00
#
_symmetry.space_group_name_H-M   'P 1'
#
loop_
_entity.id
_entity.type
_entity.pdbx_description
1 polymer ?
#
loop_
_entity_poly.entity_id
_entity_poly.type
_entity_poly.pdbx_seq_one_letter_code
_entity_poly.pdbx_strand_id
1 'polypeptide(L)'
;MLGTKFPFLPALVRPNHRRARVPLAAPDDSDPSRTPEPDLEPDRPVRVSPKLSRWSRARSIRSGRTRLDWPALRKRTAPPIPTPSPSSSSPSGEIQPSVAEGAEMDGDGGDNGEMTAGKAIYMVSDGTGWTAEHSVNAALGQFEHCLIDRGCPVNTHLFSGVEDMDRLMEIVKQAAKENALILYTLADSSMAASAKHACDLFGVPSGDILRPTTEAIAAHLGVAPSGIPRGGRKAHLTEDYFQRIEAVDFTIKQDDGAQPKNLNRAHIVLVGVSRTGKTPLSIYLAQKGYKVANVPIVMGVELPKMLFEINQEKIFGLTINPVVLQTIRKTRAKSLGFHGEMRSNYSEMVHVKAELEYASRIFTQNPVWPVIEVTGKAIEETAAVVVRMYHDRKHRCSMPRISRRY
;
A
#
# COMPACT_ATOMS: atom_id res chain seq x y z
N MET A 1 46.09 -36.50 27.33
CA MET A 1 47.51 -36.81 27.12
C MET A 1 47.85 -36.55 25.66
N LEU A 2 48.84 -35.68 25.43
CA LEU A 2 49.71 -35.45 24.25
C LEU A 2 49.11 -35.69 22.83
N GLY A 3 49.20 -34.81 21.84
CA GLY A 3 50.13 -33.71 21.59
C GLY A 3 50.68 -33.80 20.16
N THR A 4 50.40 -32.76 19.36
CA THR A 4 51.21 -32.19 18.24
C THR A 4 51.48 -33.00 16.95
N LYS A 5 51.16 -32.41 15.78
CA LYS A 5 52.10 -31.72 14.85
C LYS A 5 51.47 -31.43 13.48
N PHE A 6 51.51 -30.15 13.07
CA PHE A 6 51.50 -29.68 11.67
C PHE A 6 52.86 -30.02 11.00
N PRO A 7 52.94 -30.10 9.66
CA PRO A 7 53.56 -28.99 8.92
C PRO A 7 53.06 -28.73 7.47
N PHE A 8 53.13 -27.45 7.10
CA PHE A 8 53.61 -26.80 5.86
C PHE A 8 53.16 -27.21 4.44
N LEU A 9 52.71 -26.17 3.71
CA LEU A 9 52.64 -26.00 2.25
C LEU A 9 54.00 -26.13 1.53
N PRO A 10 53.95 -26.30 0.19
CA PRO A 10 54.62 -25.32 -0.68
C PRO A 10 53.69 -24.75 -1.76
N ALA A 11 53.96 -23.50 -2.11
CA ALA A 11 53.38 -22.74 -3.23
C ALA A 11 53.92 -23.24 -4.59
N LEU A 12 53.16 -23.07 -5.69
CA LEU A 12 53.68 -22.71 -7.03
C LEU A 12 52.55 -22.45 -8.06
N VAL A 13 52.66 -21.28 -8.69
CA VAL A 13 52.34 -20.89 -10.08
C VAL A 13 50.88 -20.67 -10.52
N ARG A 14 50.59 -19.39 -10.81
CA ARG A 14 49.49 -18.89 -11.65
C ARG A 14 49.78 -19.13 -13.14
N PRO A 15 48.76 -19.42 -13.97
CA PRO A 15 48.78 -19.07 -15.38
C PRO A 15 47.91 -17.85 -15.66
N ASN A 16 48.55 -16.85 -16.26
CA ASN A 16 47.94 -15.73 -16.99
C ASN A 16 47.23 -16.26 -18.24
N HIS A 17 45.94 -15.96 -18.41
CA HIS A 17 45.34 -15.95 -19.75
C HIS A 17 44.60 -14.63 -19.98
N ARG A 18 45.31 -13.72 -20.66
CA ARG A 18 44.76 -12.60 -21.42
C ARG A 18 43.75 -13.15 -22.43
N ARG A 19 42.47 -12.75 -22.35
CA ARG A 19 41.55 -12.87 -23.50
C ARG A 19 41.70 -11.61 -24.36
N ALA A 20 42.27 -11.83 -25.54
CA ALA A 20 42.41 -10.86 -26.61
C ALA A 20 41.04 -10.57 -27.26
N ARG A 21 40.86 -9.32 -27.66
CA ARG A 21 39.80 -8.85 -28.55
C ARG A 21 39.91 -9.55 -29.91
N VAL A 22 38.77 -9.97 -30.46
CA VAL A 22 38.64 -10.38 -31.87
C VAL A 22 37.86 -9.27 -32.62
N PRO A 23 38.27 -8.85 -33.83
CA PRO A 23 37.66 -7.73 -34.55
C PRO A 23 36.39 -8.15 -35.32
N LEU A 24 35.50 -7.17 -35.52
CA LEU A 24 34.35 -7.24 -36.42
C LEU A 24 34.79 -7.37 -37.87
N ALA A 25 34.27 -8.36 -38.57
CA ALA A 25 34.28 -8.44 -40.03
C ALA A 25 32.93 -7.93 -40.57
N ALA A 26 32.99 -7.03 -41.55
CA ALA A 26 31.86 -6.54 -42.33
C ALA A 26 31.38 -7.62 -43.30
N PRO A 27 30.08 -7.66 -43.67
CA PRO A 27 29.62 -8.36 -44.85
C PRO A 27 29.37 -7.41 -46.03
N ASP A 28 29.69 -7.95 -47.20
CA ASP A 28 29.64 -7.40 -48.56
C ASP A 28 28.30 -6.76 -48.98
N ASP A 29 28.44 -5.70 -49.77
CA ASP A 29 27.44 -5.14 -50.68
C ASP A 29 27.27 -6.05 -51.91
N SER A 30 26.08 -6.62 -52.11
CA SER A 30 25.46 -6.88 -53.44
C SER A 30 24.18 -7.71 -53.33
N ASP A 31 23.01 -7.09 -53.47
CA ASP A 31 22.01 -7.49 -54.48
C ASP A 31 20.86 -6.45 -54.58
N PRO A 32 20.30 -6.17 -55.78
CA PRO A 32 19.42 -5.06 -56.06
C PRO A 32 17.93 -5.47 -56.03
N SER A 33 17.15 -4.88 -55.14
CA SER A 33 15.69 -4.81 -55.29
C SER A 33 15.09 -3.76 -54.35
N ARG A 34 15.20 -2.48 -54.75
CA ARG A 34 14.37 -1.41 -54.17
C ARG A 34 13.05 -1.32 -54.92
N THR A 35 11.98 -1.79 -54.30
CA THR A 35 10.61 -1.30 -54.56
C THR A 35 10.24 -0.28 -53.49
N PRO A 36 9.64 0.88 -53.85
CA PRO A 36 9.37 1.97 -52.92
C PRO A 36 8.24 1.63 -51.93
N GLU A 37 8.38 2.10 -50.70
CA GLU A 37 7.35 2.05 -49.65
C GLU A 37 6.04 2.74 -50.11
N PRO A 38 4.84 2.20 -49.80
CA PRO A 38 3.61 2.93 -50.01
C PRO A 38 3.32 3.88 -48.83
N ASP A 39 2.88 5.09 -49.17
CA ASP A 39 2.46 6.14 -48.27
C ASP A 39 1.39 5.69 -47.26
N LEU A 40 1.57 6.11 -46.01
CA LEU A 40 0.61 5.95 -44.91
C LEU A 40 -0.66 6.78 -45.16
N GLU A 41 -1.78 6.13 -45.50
CA GLU A 41 -3.11 6.74 -45.38
C GLU A 41 -3.50 6.95 -43.91
N PRO A 42 -4.20 8.05 -43.55
CA PRO A 42 -4.62 8.31 -42.18
C PRO A 42 -5.76 7.39 -41.74
N ASP A 43 -5.61 6.81 -40.56
CA ASP A 43 -6.58 5.93 -39.86
C ASP A 43 -8.02 6.46 -39.93
N ARG A 44 -8.92 5.66 -40.54
CA ARG A 44 -10.37 5.86 -40.41
C ARG A 44 -10.81 5.49 -38.99
N PRO A 45 -11.67 6.29 -38.32
CA PRO A 45 -12.10 5.98 -36.97
C PRO A 45 -13.00 4.73 -36.94
N VAL A 46 -12.54 3.70 -36.23
CA VAL A 46 -13.29 2.47 -35.96
C VAL A 46 -14.62 2.81 -35.27
N ARG A 47 -15.75 2.40 -35.87
CA ARG A 47 -17.08 2.54 -35.27
C ARG A 47 -17.19 1.69 -33.99
N VAL A 48 -17.15 2.36 -32.83
CA VAL A 48 -17.36 1.74 -31.52
C VAL A 48 -18.85 1.46 -31.31
N SER A 49 -19.19 0.25 -30.84
CA SER A 49 -20.60 -0.14 -30.63
C SER A 49 -21.30 0.73 -29.55
N PRO A 50 -22.61 1.01 -29.69
CA PRO A 50 -23.36 1.80 -28.71
C PRO A 50 -23.30 1.25 -27.28
N LYS A 51 -23.17 -0.08 -27.13
CA LYS A 51 -23.02 -0.77 -25.84
C LYS A 51 -21.67 -0.44 -25.16
N LEU A 52 -20.58 -0.35 -25.92
CA LEU A 52 -19.25 0.03 -25.42
C LEU A 52 -19.18 1.51 -25.02
N SER A 53 -19.96 2.38 -25.67
CA SER A 53 -20.11 3.80 -25.32
C SER A 53 -20.86 4.00 -23.98
N ARG A 54 -21.82 3.13 -23.65
CA ARG A 54 -22.47 3.16 -22.32
C ARG A 54 -21.52 2.72 -21.20
N TRP A 55 -20.71 1.70 -21.46
CA TRP A 55 -19.63 1.31 -20.55
C TRP A 55 -18.62 2.45 -20.37
N SER A 56 -18.30 3.19 -21.43
CA SER A 56 -17.40 4.35 -21.37
C SER A 56 -17.97 5.53 -20.56
N ARG A 57 -19.26 5.83 -20.69
CA ARG A 57 -19.91 6.86 -19.85
C ARG A 57 -19.98 6.44 -18.38
N ALA A 58 -20.26 5.17 -18.11
CA ALA A 58 -20.16 4.60 -16.76
C ALA A 58 -18.71 4.59 -16.23
N ARG A 59 -17.68 4.66 -17.11
CA ARG A 59 -16.26 4.84 -16.75
C ARG A 59 -15.94 6.29 -16.34
N SER A 60 -16.40 7.30 -17.07
CA SER A 60 -16.16 8.71 -16.73
C SER A 60 -16.75 9.11 -15.37
N ILE A 61 -17.90 8.53 -15.02
CA ILE A 61 -18.54 8.71 -13.70
C ILE A 61 -17.76 7.97 -12.58
N ARG A 62 -16.94 6.96 -12.94
CA ARG A 62 -16.16 6.11 -12.03
C ARG A 62 -14.73 6.61 -11.77
N SER A 63 -14.01 7.11 -12.76
CA SER A 63 -12.58 7.42 -12.61
C SER A 63 -12.28 8.81 -12.07
N GLY A 64 -13.11 9.83 -12.30
CA GLY A 64 -12.73 11.22 -11.97
C GLY A 64 -11.41 11.68 -12.61
N ARG A 65 -10.86 10.90 -13.55
CA ARG A 65 -9.65 11.22 -14.30
C ARG A 65 -10.07 12.00 -15.53
N THR A 66 -9.84 13.31 -15.50
CA THR A 66 -9.43 14.01 -16.72
C THR A 66 -8.25 13.25 -17.32
N ARG A 67 -8.30 13.08 -18.63
CA ARG A 67 -7.29 12.38 -19.45
C ARG A 67 -5.88 12.87 -19.04
N LEU A 68 -5.15 12.06 -18.29
CA LEU A 68 -3.72 12.27 -18.04
C LEU A 68 -3.00 11.74 -19.28
N ASP A 69 -2.82 12.61 -20.27
CA ASP A 69 -1.87 12.38 -21.34
C ASP A 69 -0.47 12.42 -20.71
N TRP A 70 0.19 11.26 -20.59
CA TRP A 70 1.62 11.20 -20.31
C TRP A 70 2.37 11.70 -21.56
N PRO A 71 3.06 12.85 -21.51
CA PRO A 71 3.83 13.29 -22.66
C PRO A 71 5.08 12.40 -22.76
N ALA A 72 5.14 11.65 -23.86
CA ALA A 72 6.33 10.95 -24.30
C ALA A 72 7.54 11.90 -24.34
N LEU A 73 8.66 11.36 -23.87
CA LEU A 73 10.01 11.94 -23.85
C LEU A 73 10.35 12.62 -25.19
N ARG A 74 10.17 13.94 -25.27
CA ARG A 74 10.74 14.79 -26.34
C ARG A 74 11.78 15.71 -25.71
N LYS A 75 13.04 15.47 -26.05
CA LYS A 75 14.15 16.41 -25.86
C LYS A 75 13.74 17.78 -26.41
N ARG A 76 13.63 18.78 -25.54
CA ARG A 76 13.64 20.19 -25.92
C ARG A 76 14.45 20.99 -24.90
N THR A 77 15.39 21.72 -25.46
CA THR A 77 16.39 22.62 -24.92
C THR A 77 15.77 23.78 -24.13
N ALA A 78 16.42 24.16 -23.02
CA ALA A 78 16.04 25.28 -22.16
C ALA A 78 16.49 26.65 -22.75
N PRO A 79 15.72 27.73 -22.55
CA PRO A 79 16.23 29.10 -22.65
C PRO A 79 16.45 29.74 -21.26
N PRO A 80 17.34 30.75 -21.15
CA PRO A 80 17.95 31.18 -19.89
C PRO A 80 17.13 32.22 -19.11
N ILE A 81 17.38 32.26 -17.80
CA ILE A 81 16.92 33.26 -16.81
C ILE A 81 17.89 34.46 -16.82
N PRO A 82 17.43 35.72 -16.76
CA PRO A 82 18.28 36.85 -16.44
C PRO A 82 18.07 37.37 -15.01
N THR A 83 19.16 37.47 -14.24
CA THR A 83 19.33 38.38 -13.10
C THR A 83 19.95 39.71 -13.58
N PRO A 84 19.76 40.81 -12.84
CA PRO A 84 20.94 41.41 -12.23
C PRO A 84 20.74 41.93 -10.79
N SER A 85 21.89 42.02 -10.12
CA SER A 85 22.24 42.40 -8.75
C SER A 85 22.53 43.92 -8.60
N PRO A 86 23.31 44.40 -7.60
CA PRO A 86 22.94 44.73 -6.22
C PRO A 86 23.20 46.23 -5.87
N SER A 87 22.81 46.72 -4.68
CA SER A 87 23.34 47.98 -4.13
C SER A 87 23.61 47.91 -2.63
N SER A 88 24.86 48.27 -2.31
CA SER A 88 25.54 48.47 -1.05
C SER A 88 24.94 49.54 -0.13
N SER A 89 25.00 49.36 1.20
CA SER A 89 26.03 49.94 2.08
C SER A 89 25.61 49.93 3.55
N SER A 90 26.50 49.41 4.41
CA SER A 90 26.57 49.53 5.88
C SER A 90 26.89 51.00 6.30
N PRO A 91 26.94 51.42 7.59
CA PRO A 91 27.15 50.60 8.80
C PRO A 91 26.35 50.94 10.08
N SER A 92 26.46 49.98 11.02
CA SER A 92 26.60 50.08 12.48
C SER A 92 26.77 51.52 13.01
N GLY A 93 26.13 51.98 14.09
CA GLY A 93 25.50 51.32 15.22
C GLY A 93 26.04 52.03 16.46
N GLU A 94 25.19 52.52 17.36
CA GLU A 94 25.58 52.93 18.72
C GLU A 94 24.34 53.11 19.63
N ILE A 95 24.37 52.38 20.75
CA ILE A 95 24.00 52.79 22.13
C ILE A 95 22.50 52.93 22.51
N GLN A 96 22.08 52.00 23.39
CA GLN A 96 20.88 51.96 24.27
C GLN A 96 20.95 53.05 25.38
N PRO A 97 20.06 53.11 26.41
CA PRO A 97 18.66 52.66 26.61
C PRO A 97 17.77 53.79 27.23
N SER A 98 16.44 53.63 27.28
CA SER A 98 15.67 54.17 28.43
C SER A 98 14.28 53.54 28.62
N VAL A 99 14.21 52.75 29.69
CA VAL A 99 13.21 52.60 30.78
C VAL A 99 11.81 53.26 30.63
N ALA A 100 10.75 52.46 30.81
CA ALA A 100 9.52 52.77 31.57
C ALA A 100 8.71 51.45 31.71
N GLU A 101 8.70 50.82 32.88
CA GLU A 101 7.69 50.95 33.94
C GLU A 101 6.28 50.48 33.57
N GLY A 102 5.98 49.26 34.05
CA GLY A 102 4.81 48.86 34.83
C GLY A 102 3.45 49.52 34.58
N ALA A 103 2.50 48.69 34.13
CA ALA A 103 1.14 48.68 34.65
C ALA A 103 0.53 47.27 34.47
N GLU A 104 0.49 46.50 35.55
CA GLU A 104 -0.42 45.37 35.71
C GLU A 104 -1.79 45.90 36.13
N MET A 105 -2.88 45.44 35.49
CA MET A 105 -3.97 44.74 36.18
C MET A 105 -5.08 44.29 35.21
N ASP A 106 -5.34 42.98 35.31
CA ASP A 106 -6.65 42.31 35.30
C ASP A 106 -7.49 42.26 34.02
N GLY A 107 -7.52 41.05 33.45
CA GLY A 107 -8.43 40.68 32.38
C GLY A 107 -8.55 39.17 32.21
N ASP A 108 -9.41 38.58 33.03
CA ASP A 108 -10.24 37.40 32.74
C ASP A 108 -9.58 36.00 32.75
N GLY A 109 -10.08 35.18 33.67
CA GLY A 109 -9.76 33.77 33.83
C GLY A 109 -10.34 32.96 32.67
N GLY A 110 -9.56 32.85 31.60
CA GLY A 110 -9.74 31.80 30.61
C GLY A 110 -9.32 30.46 31.22
N ASP A 111 -10.30 29.56 31.36
CA ASP A 111 -10.12 28.12 31.51
C ASP A 111 -9.14 27.61 30.44
N ASN A 112 -7.85 27.62 30.76
CA ASN A 112 -6.83 26.92 30.00
C ASN A 112 -7.03 25.44 30.26
N GLY A 113 -7.98 24.84 29.55
CA GLY A 113 -8.07 23.41 29.38
C GLY A 113 -6.70 22.92 28.96
N GLU A 114 -5.99 22.32 29.92
CA GLU A 114 -4.69 21.72 29.75
C GLU A 114 -4.85 20.67 28.63
N MET A 115 -4.42 21.03 27.40
CA MET A 115 -4.34 20.07 26.32
C MET A 115 -3.33 19.01 26.79
N THR A 116 -3.85 17.91 27.32
CA THR A 116 -3.04 16.81 27.85
C THR A 116 -2.07 16.39 26.76
N ALA A 117 -0.78 16.65 26.96
CA ALA A 117 0.27 16.27 26.03
C ALA A 117 0.18 14.74 25.81
N GLY A 118 -0.04 14.34 24.57
CA GLY A 118 -0.27 12.92 24.25
C GLY A 118 0.91 12.04 24.61
N LYS A 119 0.62 10.87 25.18
CA LYS A 119 1.64 9.88 25.55
C LYS A 119 2.34 9.37 24.29
N ALA A 120 3.66 9.35 24.30
CA ALA A 120 4.45 8.91 23.16
C ALA A 120 4.72 7.40 23.18
N ILE A 121 4.64 6.77 22.01
CA ILE A 121 5.06 5.39 21.75
C ILE A 121 6.09 5.40 20.63
N TYR A 122 7.29 4.94 20.93
CA TYR A 122 8.42 4.83 20.03
C TYR A 122 8.48 3.41 19.49
N MET A 123 8.50 3.27 18.17
CA MET A 123 8.54 2.00 17.46
C MET A 123 9.90 1.88 16.77
N VAL A 124 10.75 0.99 17.28
CA VAL A 124 12.16 0.90 16.85
C VAL A 124 12.41 -0.41 16.11
N SER A 125 13.00 -0.34 14.92
CA SER A 125 13.28 -1.51 14.10
C SER A 125 14.61 -1.40 13.38
N ASP A 126 15.35 -2.52 13.34
CA ASP A 126 16.54 -2.68 12.49
C ASP A 126 16.17 -2.83 11.00
N GLY A 127 14.94 -3.28 10.70
CA GLY A 127 14.33 -3.24 9.38
C GLY A 127 13.47 -2.00 9.11
N THR A 128 12.28 -2.24 8.56
CA THR A 128 11.37 -1.18 8.09
C THR A 128 10.46 -0.58 9.16
N GLY A 129 10.26 -1.25 10.30
CA GLY A 129 9.31 -0.80 11.33
C GLY A 129 7.85 -1.22 11.14
N TRP A 130 7.42 -1.55 9.91
CA TRP A 130 6.02 -1.93 9.61
C TRP A 130 5.42 -3.04 10.49
N THR A 131 6.21 -4.03 10.93
CA THR A 131 5.71 -5.09 11.82
C THR A 131 5.37 -4.54 13.21
N ALA A 132 6.23 -3.67 13.75
CA ALA A 132 5.99 -3.00 15.03
C ALA A 132 4.76 -2.10 14.91
N GLU A 133 4.71 -1.25 13.88
CA GLU A 133 3.58 -0.36 13.63
C GLU A 133 2.24 -1.10 13.52
N HIS A 134 2.19 -2.19 12.76
CA HIS A 134 0.97 -2.98 12.61
C HIS A 134 0.52 -3.59 13.95
N SER A 135 1.47 -4.07 14.76
CA SER A 135 1.18 -4.67 16.06
C SER A 135 0.71 -3.61 17.06
N VAL A 136 1.33 -2.42 17.06
CA VAL A 136 0.93 -1.29 17.90
C VAL A 136 -0.46 -0.79 17.52
N ASN A 137 -0.75 -0.60 16.24
CA ASN A 137 -2.09 -0.20 15.77
C ASN A 137 -3.16 -1.23 16.17
N ALA A 138 -2.87 -2.52 16.06
CA ALA A 138 -3.78 -3.57 16.51
C ALA A 138 -4.01 -3.52 18.03
N ALA A 139 -2.96 -3.26 18.82
CA ALA A 139 -3.07 -3.13 20.28
C ALA A 139 -3.84 -1.86 20.69
N LEU A 140 -3.64 -0.73 19.98
CA LEU A 140 -4.36 0.53 20.24
C LEU A 140 -5.87 0.40 20.02
N GLY A 141 -6.31 -0.51 19.13
CA GLY A 141 -7.72 -0.84 18.97
C GLY A 141 -8.42 -1.33 20.25
N GLN A 142 -7.67 -1.87 21.23
CA GLN A 142 -8.22 -2.25 22.54
C GLN A 142 -8.55 -1.05 23.43
N PHE A 143 -8.12 0.15 23.05
CA PHE A 143 -8.25 1.38 23.83
C PHE A 143 -9.10 2.46 23.14
N GLU A 144 -9.84 2.13 22.08
CA GLU A 144 -10.65 3.09 21.30
C GLU A 144 -11.53 3.98 22.19
N HIS A 145 -12.21 3.40 23.19
CA HIS A 145 -13.03 4.14 24.16
C HIS A 145 -12.20 5.15 25.01
N CYS A 146 -10.93 4.86 25.35
CA CYS A 146 -10.06 5.83 26.05
C CYS A 146 -9.60 6.93 25.09
N LEU A 147 -9.22 6.54 23.87
CA LEU A 147 -8.67 7.44 22.85
C LEU A 147 -9.70 8.49 22.41
N ILE A 148 -10.97 8.10 22.28
CA ILE A 148 -12.05 8.97 21.80
C ILE A 148 -12.76 9.68 22.96
N ASP A 149 -13.19 8.94 23.99
CA ASP A 149 -14.13 9.47 24.98
C ASP A 149 -13.45 9.98 26.26
N ARG A 150 -12.23 9.51 26.57
CA ARG A 150 -11.53 9.84 27.82
C ARG A 150 -10.28 10.69 27.64
N GLY A 151 -10.01 11.19 26.43
CA GLY A 151 -8.91 12.12 26.18
C GLY A 151 -7.55 11.51 26.52
N CYS A 152 -7.27 10.30 26.03
CA CYS A 152 -5.98 9.63 26.19
C CYS A 152 -5.13 9.75 24.90
N PRO A 153 -4.73 10.95 24.41
CA PRO A 153 -4.05 11.04 23.11
C PRO A 153 -2.73 10.27 23.12
N VAL A 154 -2.47 9.54 22.04
CA VAL A 154 -1.26 8.76 21.82
C VAL A 154 -0.56 9.23 20.56
N ASN A 155 0.74 9.50 20.66
CA ASN A 155 1.60 9.87 19.54
C ASN A 155 2.55 8.71 19.23
N THR A 156 2.52 8.20 18.00
CA THR A 156 3.40 7.10 17.59
C THR A 156 4.56 7.62 16.73
N HIS A 157 5.80 7.22 17.05
CA HIS A 157 7.01 7.62 16.33
C HIS A 157 7.75 6.38 15.82
N LEU A 158 7.98 6.30 14.51
CA LEU A 158 8.65 5.16 13.88
C LEU A 158 10.12 5.47 13.58
N PHE A 159 11.01 4.63 14.10
CA PHE A 159 12.45 4.65 13.87
C PHE A 159 12.87 3.39 13.11
N SER A 160 13.12 3.54 11.80
CA SER A 160 13.50 2.44 10.91
C SER A 160 15.01 2.43 10.63
N GLY A 161 15.55 1.24 10.33
CA GLY A 161 16.97 1.04 10.01
C GLY A 161 17.90 1.35 11.18
N VAL A 162 17.52 0.99 12.40
CA VAL A 162 18.35 1.14 13.60
C VAL A 162 19.24 -0.09 13.74
N GLU A 163 20.41 -0.04 13.10
CA GLU A 163 21.36 -1.16 13.02
C GLU A 163 22.58 -0.96 13.93
N ASP A 164 22.75 0.22 14.53
CA ASP A 164 23.91 0.59 15.35
C ASP A 164 23.52 1.02 16.77
N MET A 165 24.47 0.82 17.69
CA MET A 165 24.29 1.08 19.12
C MET A 165 24.19 2.58 19.44
N ASP A 166 24.90 3.44 18.72
CA ASP A 166 24.92 4.87 19.01
C ASP A 166 23.53 5.48 18.76
N ARG A 167 22.93 5.16 17.61
CA ARG A 167 21.57 5.57 17.26
C ARG A 167 20.53 4.99 18.20
N LEU A 168 20.66 3.73 18.60
CA LEU A 168 19.78 3.12 19.59
C LEU A 168 19.82 3.90 20.91
N MET A 169 21.02 4.27 21.38
CA MET A 169 21.19 5.03 22.62
C MET A 169 20.64 6.45 22.51
N GLU A 170 20.77 7.11 21.37
CA GLU A 170 20.14 8.42 21.12
C GLU A 170 18.62 8.34 21.23
N ILE A 171 18.01 7.32 20.62
CA ILE A 171 16.56 7.09 20.66
C ILE A 171 16.10 6.83 22.10
N VAL A 172 16.82 5.99 22.86
CA VAL A 172 16.46 5.71 24.26
C VAL A 172 16.56 6.97 25.12
N LYS A 173 17.61 7.77 24.95
CA LYS A 173 17.76 9.06 25.67
C LYS A 173 16.66 10.04 25.31
N GLN A 174 16.22 10.08 24.06
CA GLN A 174 15.10 10.93 23.64
C GLN A 174 13.78 10.43 24.24
N ALA A 175 13.51 9.13 24.18
CA ALA A 175 12.33 8.53 24.79
C ALA A 175 12.24 8.79 26.31
N ALA A 176 13.37 8.79 27.01
CA ALA A 176 13.43 9.13 28.43
C ALA A 176 13.01 10.59 28.69
N LYS A 177 13.42 11.53 27.84
CA LYS A 177 13.03 12.95 27.95
C LYS A 177 11.53 13.15 27.68
N GLU A 178 10.97 12.36 26.78
CA GLU A 178 9.56 12.44 26.37
C GLU A 178 8.65 11.50 27.18
N ASN A 179 9.20 10.76 28.15
CA ASN A 179 8.48 9.73 28.92
C ASN A 179 7.71 8.74 28.01
N ALA A 180 8.37 8.32 26.94
CA ALA A 180 7.79 7.47 25.90
C ALA A 180 7.94 5.98 26.20
N LEU A 181 7.00 5.17 25.71
CA LEU A 181 7.11 3.71 25.67
C LEU A 181 7.91 3.28 24.45
N ILE A 182 8.94 2.43 24.60
CA ILE A 182 9.70 1.88 23.45
C ILE A 182 9.23 0.45 23.14
N LEU A 183 8.65 0.25 21.97
CA LEU A 183 8.36 -1.07 21.43
C LEU A 183 9.27 -1.35 20.25
N TYR A 184 9.96 -2.49 20.24
CA TYR A 184 10.99 -2.75 19.24
C TYR A 184 10.93 -4.12 18.60
N THR A 185 11.53 -4.22 17.41
CA THR A 185 11.76 -5.46 16.67
C THR A 185 13.21 -5.48 16.21
N LEU A 186 14.07 -6.14 16.99
CA LEU A 186 15.52 -6.24 16.74
C LEU A 186 15.89 -7.72 16.57
N ALA A 187 16.38 -8.09 15.39
CA ALA A 187 16.77 -9.44 15.04
C ALA A 187 18.07 -9.86 15.75
N ASP A 188 19.03 -8.93 15.89
CA ASP A 188 20.26 -9.19 16.63
C ASP A 188 19.97 -9.27 18.13
N SER A 189 20.27 -10.43 18.71
CA SER A 189 20.12 -10.70 20.14
C SER A 189 20.89 -9.73 21.03
N SER A 190 22.08 -9.30 20.58
CA SER A 190 22.94 -8.37 21.32
C SER A 190 22.34 -6.97 21.33
N MET A 191 21.89 -6.47 20.18
CA MET A 191 21.21 -5.17 20.05
C MET A 191 19.96 -5.10 20.91
N ALA A 192 19.14 -6.14 20.94
CA ALA A 192 17.95 -6.17 21.77
C ALA A 192 18.25 -6.26 23.28
N ALA A 193 19.28 -7.03 23.67
CA ALA A 193 19.73 -7.07 25.07
C ALA A 193 20.23 -5.69 25.52
N SER A 194 21.00 -5.03 24.66
CA SER A 194 21.43 -3.64 24.82
C SER A 194 20.25 -2.67 24.91
N ALA A 195 19.25 -2.79 24.04
CA ALA A 195 18.06 -1.95 24.07
C ALA A 195 17.33 -2.08 25.41
N LYS A 196 17.10 -3.32 25.86
CA LYS A 196 16.47 -3.58 27.15
C LYS A 196 17.29 -2.99 28.30
N HIS A 197 18.59 -3.25 28.34
CA HIS A 197 19.46 -2.75 29.39
C HIS A 197 19.52 -1.21 29.44
N ALA A 198 19.59 -0.57 28.28
CA ALA A 198 19.55 0.88 28.18
C ALA A 198 18.20 1.44 28.67
N CYS A 199 17.09 0.83 28.27
CA CYS A 199 15.76 1.23 28.74
C CYS A 199 15.64 1.11 30.27
N ASP A 200 16.10 0.00 30.84
CA ASP A 200 16.11 -0.22 32.29
C ASP A 200 16.97 0.84 33.02
N LEU A 201 18.13 1.19 32.46
CA LEU A 201 19.05 2.20 33.01
C LEU A 201 18.43 3.61 33.00
N PHE A 202 17.71 3.97 31.93
CA PHE A 202 17.08 5.29 31.78
C PHE A 202 15.65 5.34 32.34
N GLY A 203 15.14 4.26 32.94
CA GLY A 203 13.78 4.19 33.48
C GLY A 203 12.67 4.24 32.42
N VAL A 204 12.99 3.81 31.19
CA VAL A 204 12.07 3.85 30.04
C VAL A 204 11.34 2.51 29.93
N PRO A 205 9.99 2.47 29.92
CA PRO A 205 9.26 1.22 29.70
C PRO A 205 9.53 0.71 28.28
N SER A 206 9.80 -0.58 28.14
CA SER A 206 10.12 -1.18 26.84
C SER A 206 9.61 -2.61 26.64
N GLY A 207 9.47 -3.03 25.38
CA GLY A 207 9.06 -4.39 25.02
C GLY A 207 9.49 -4.84 23.63
N ASP A 208 9.99 -6.08 23.52
CA ASP A 208 10.25 -6.75 22.25
C ASP A 208 8.97 -7.40 21.73
N ILE A 209 8.46 -6.90 20.60
CA ILE A 209 7.20 -7.38 20.03
C ILE A 209 7.35 -8.77 19.38
N LEU A 210 8.50 -9.05 18.77
CA LEU A 210 8.63 -10.16 17.81
C LEU A 210 9.41 -11.35 18.37
N ARG A 211 10.25 -11.16 19.38
CA ARG A 211 11.05 -12.23 19.99
C ARG A 211 10.24 -13.41 20.53
N PRO A 212 9.15 -13.23 21.29
CA PRO A 212 8.36 -14.36 21.77
C PRO A 212 7.84 -15.24 20.62
N THR A 213 7.41 -14.60 19.52
CA THR A 213 6.95 -15.31 18.31
C THR A 213 8.10 -16.05 17.62
N THR A 214 9.27 -15.40 17.52
CA THR A 214 10.45 -15.97 16.87
C THR A 214 10.99 -17.17 17.64
N GLU A 215 11.03 -17.09 18.96
CA GLU A 215 11.46 -18.19 19.85
C GLU A 215 10.50 -19.37 19.80
N ALA A 216 9.18 -19.12 19.78
CA ALA A 216 8.18 -20.18 19.61
C ALA A 216 8.34 -20.91 18.26
N ILE A 217 8.59 -20.17 17.18
CA ILE A 217 8.86 -20.77 15.86
C ILE A 217 10.18 -21.55 15.88
N ALA A 218 11.24 -21.02 16.49
CA ALA A 218 12.53 -21.69 16.60
C ALA A 218 12.43 -23.02 17.35
N ALA A 219 11.70 -23.03 18.47
CA ALA A 219 11.43 -24.23 19.25
C ALA A 219 10.62 -25.26 18.44
N HIS A 220 9.62 -24.80 17.67
CA HIS A 220 8.80 -25.69 16.84
C HIS A 220 9.57 -26.29 15.65
N LEU A 221 10.46 -25.50 15.02
CA LEU A 221 11.26 -25.95 13.87
C LEU A 221 12.53 -26.71 14.30
N GLY A 222 12.96 -26.59 15.56
CA GLY A 222 14.22 -27.15 16.03
C GLY A 222 15.46 -26.45 15.45
N VAL A 223 15.33 -25.18 15.04
CA VAL A 223 16.40 -24.40 14.39
C VAL A 223 16.53 -23.05 15.06
N ALA A 224 17.78 -22.65 15.38
CA ALA A 224 18.06 -21.35 15.98
C ALA A 224 17.78 -20.19 14.98
N PRO A 225 17.26 -19.04 15.45
CA PRO A 225 17.09 -17.86 14.62
C PRO A 225 18.41 -17.37 14.04
N SER A 226 18.39 -16.78 12.83
CA SER A 226 19.62 -16.32 12.19
C SER A 226 20.29 -15.11 12.87
N GLY A 227 19.54 -14.35 13.67
CA GLY A 227 20.04 -13.11 14.31
C GLY A 227 20.32 -11.94 13.35
N ILE A 228 20.16 -12.14 12.04
CA ILE A 228 20.51 -11.17 10.99
C ILE A 228 19.28 -10.35 10.59
N PRO A 229 19.34 -9.00 10.64
CA PRO A 229 18.27 -8.13 10.15
C PRO A 229 18.05 -8.27 8.64
N ARG A 230 16.85 -7.93 8.17
CA ARG A 230 16.53 -8.00 6.73
C ARG A 230 17.36 -7.02 5.89
N GLY A 231 17.82 -5.90 6.45
CA GLY A 231 18.73 -4.95 5.79
C GLY A 231 20.10 -5.56 5.48
N GLY A 232 20.59 -6.47 6.33
CA GLY A 232 21.88 -7.14 6.19
C GLY A 232 21.94 -8.27 5.15
N ARG A 233 20.78 -8.71 4.62
CA ARG A 233 20.71 -9.68 3.52
C ARG A 233 20.33 -8.98 2.23
N LYS A 234 21.11 -9.17 1.16
CA LYS A 234 20.63 -8.91 -0.21
C LYS A 234 19.39 -9.77 -0.43
N ALA A 235 18.21 -9.16 -0.32
CA ALA A 235 16.96 -9.88 -0.42
C ALA A 235 16.86 -10.53 -1.81
N HIS A 236 16.98 -11.85 -1.88
CA HIS A 236 16.56 -12.58 -3.06
C HIS A 236 15.04 -12.43 -3.15
N LEU A 237 14.58 -11.66 -4.14
CA LEU A 237 13.15 -11.51 -4.42
C LEU A 237 12.58 -12.91 -4.69
N THR A 238 11.56 -13.29 -3.93
CA THR A 238 10.94 -14.61 -4.00
C THR A 238 9.96 -14.70 -5.18
N GLU A 239 9.65 -15.93 -5.62
CA GLU A 239 8.57 -16.14 -6.60
C GLU A 239 7.26 -15.50 -6.13
N ASP A 240 6.96 -15.61 -4.83
CA ASP A 240 5.80 -14.98 -4.20
C ASP A 240 5.79 -13.44 -4.32
N TYR A 241 6.96 -12.80 -4.44
CA TYR A 241 7.04 -11.37 -4.71
C TYR A 241 6.64 -11.08 -6.16
N PHE A 242 7.20 -11.81 -7.14
CA PHE A 242 6.87 -11.64 -8.55
C PHE A 242 5.40 -11.96 -8.85
N GLN A 243 4.84 -12.98 -8.19
CA GLN A 243 3.42 -13.32 -8.29
C GLN A 243 2.52 -12.15 -7.82
N ARG A 244 2.92 -11.44 -6.75
CA ARG A 244 2.17 -10.25 -6.29
C ARG A 244 2.26 -9.10 -7.27
N ILE A 245 3.43 -8.87 -7.87
CA ILE A 245 3.58 -7.84 -8.91
C ILE A 245 2.67 -8.15 -10.11
N GLU A 246 2.64 -9.41 -10.56
CA GLU A 246 1.75 -9.83 -11.64
C GLU A 246 0.27 -9.68 -11.26
N ALA A 247 -0.10 -10.01 -10.02
CA ALA A 247 -1.46 -9.85 -9.52
C ALA A 247 -1.90 -8.37 -9.49
N VAL A 248 -1.01 -7.48 -9.04
CA VAL A 248 -1.25 -6.03 -9.01
C VAL A 248 -1.40 -5.48 -10.43
N ASP A 249 -0.47 -5.81 -11.33
CA ASP A 249 -0.52 -5.38 -12.73
C ASP A 249 -1.79 -5.86 -13.44
N PHE A 250 -2.15 -7.14 -13.26
CA PHE A 250 -3.41 -7.69 -13.78
C PHE A 250 -4.62 -6.90 -13.27
N THR A 251 -4.68 -6.63 -11.97
CA THR A 251 -5.84 -6.04 -11.32
C THR A 251 -6.03 -4.57 -11.73
N ILE A 252 -4.94 -3.79 -11.78
CA ILE A 252 -4.98 -2.39 -12.26
C ILE A 252 -5.49 -2.34 -13.69
N LYS A 253 -5.01 -3.24 -14.56
CA LYS A 253 -5.46 -3.33 -15.96
C LYS A 253 -6.95 -3.71 -16.09
N GLN A 254 -7.52 -4.44 -15.13
CA GLN A 254 -8.94 -4.82 -15.15
C GLN A 254 -9.88 -3.79 -14.51
N ASP A 255 -9.41 -2.98 -13.56
CA ASP A 255 -10.24 -2.00 -12.86
C ASP A 255 -10.76 -0.89 -13.80
N ASP A 256 -9.95 -0.48 -14.80
CA ASP A 256 -10.24 0.62 -15.73
C ASP A 256 -11.17 0.25 -16.91
N GLY A 257 -11.77 -0.96 -16.92
CA GLY A 257 -12.82 -1.32 -17.87
C GLY A 257 -12.57 -2.64 -18.59
N ALA A 258 -12.72 -3.72 -17.82
CA ALA A 258 -12.72 -5.13 -18.20
C ALA A 258 -12.82 -5.45 -19.70
N GLN A 259 -11.79 -6.13 -20.20
CA GLN A 259 -11.93 -7.01 -21.34
C GLN A 259 -12.56 -8.31 -20.83
N PRO A 260 -13.74 -8.74 -21.34
CA PRO A 260 -14.41 -9.96 -20.87
C PRO A 260 -13.46 -11.16 -20.81
N LYS A 261 -12.58 -11.30 -21.80
CA LYS A 261 -11.57 -12.38 -21.92
C LYS A 261 -10.70 -12.60 -20.67
N ASN A 262 -10.47 -11.56 -19.87
CA ASN A 262 -9.61 -11.65 -18.70
C ASN A 262 -10.34 -12.19 -17.45
N LEU A 263 -11.67 -12.29 -17.46
CA LEU A 263 -12.44 -12.88 -16.36
C LEU A 263 -12.03 -14.34 -16.09
N ASN A 264 -11.65 -15.09 -17.12
CA ASN A 264 -11.15 -16.45 -16.98
C ASN A 264 -9.83 -16.53 -16.20
N ARG A 265 -8.94 -15.54 -16.37
CA ARG A 265 -7.61 -15.48 -15.74
C ARG A 265 -7.63 -14.95 -14.32
N ALA A 266 -8.72 -14.31 -13.90
CA ALA A 266 -8.86 -13.79 -12.54
C ALA A 266 -8.98 -14.96 -11.52
N HIS A 267 -8.30 -14.82 -10.39
CA HIS A 267 -8.49 -15.69 -9.22
C HIS A 267 -9.79 -15.33 -8.48
N ILE A 268 -10.13 -14.04 -8.41
CA ILE A 268 -11.31 -13.51 -7.71
C ILE A 268 -12.02 -12.53 -8.64
N VAL A 269 -13.34 -12.59 -8.72
CA VAL A 269 -14.17 -11.64 -9.47
C VAL A 269 -15.13 -10.95 -8.51
N LEU A 270 -15.04 -9.62 -8.42
CA LEU A 270 -15.90 -8.82 -7.55
C LEU A 270 -17.02 -8.19 -8.39
N VAL A 271 -18.27 -8.45 -7.99
CA VAL A 271 -19.46 -7.97 -8.68
C VAL A 271 -20.27 -7.08 -7.75
N GLY A 272 -20.67 -5.88 -8.19
CA GLY A 272 -21.52 -5.04 -7.34
C GLY A 272 -21.73 -3.62 -7.86
N VAL A 273 -22.68 -2.90 -7.23
CA VAL A 273 -23.07 -1.54 -7.62
C VAL A 273 -21.94 -0.52 -7.44
N SER A 274 -22.01 0.62 -8.10
CA SER A 274 -20.97 1.65 -7.97
C SER A 274 -20.82 2.10 -6.50
N ARG A 275 -19.56 2.27 -6.02
CA ARG A 275 -19.18 2.66 -4.64
C ARG A 275 -19.26 1.57 -3.55
N THR A 276 -19.39 0.29 -3.88
CA THR A 276 -19.25 -0.82 -2.91
C THR A 276 -17.80 -1.15 -2.51
N GLY A 277 -16.85 -0.24 -2.68
CA GLY A 277 -15.44 -0.50 -2.32
C GLY A 277 -14.66 -1.47 -3.22
N LYS A 278 -15.19 -1.88 -4.39
CA LYS A 278 -14.53 -2.82 -5.33
C LYS A 278 -13.08 -2.48 -5.66
N THR A 279 -12.80 -1.24 -6.06
CA THR A 279 -11.45 -0.82 -6.49
C THR A 279 -10.43 -0.94 -5.34
N PRO A 280 -10.64 -0.30 -4.15
CA PRO A 280 -9.77 -0.51 -3.00
C PRO A 280 -9.61 -1.99 -2.61
N LEU A 281 -10.71 -2.75 -2.55
CA LEU A 281 -10.68 -4.17 -2.19
C LEU A 281 -9.88 -5.01 -3.17
N SER A 282 -10.05 -4.77 -4.47
CA SER A 282 -9.33 -5.50 -5.52
C SER A 282 -7.82 -5.25 -5.45
N ILE A 283 -7.41 -4.01 -5.22
CA ILE A 283 -5.99 -3.64 -5.08
C ILE A 283 -5.40 -4.30 -3.83
N TYR A 284 -6.12 -4.26 -2.71
CA TYR A 284 -5.69 -4.91 -1.47
C TYR A 284 -5.50 -6.43 -1.66
N LEU A 285 -6.48 -7.10 -2.28
CA LEU A 285 -6.38 -8.52 -2.62
C LEU A 285 -5.21 -8.81 -3.58
N ALA A 286 -4.94 -7.91 -4.53
CA ALA A 286 -3.82 -8.04 -5.44
C ALA A 286 -2.46 -7.94 -4.72
N GLN A 287 -2.34 -7.06 -3.72
CA GLN A 287 -1.15 -7.00 -2.84
C GLN A 287 -0.93 -8.30 -2.05
N LYS A 288 -1.97 -9.10 -1.84
CA LYS A 288 -1.88 -10.45 -1.25
C LYS A 288 -1.62 -11.55 -2.29
N GLY A 289 -1.50 -11.22 -3.57
CA GLY A 289 -1.16 -12.15 -4.66
C GLY A 289 -2.35 -12.64 -5.50
N TYR A 290 -3.55 -12.09 -5.32
CA TYR A 290 -4.73 -12.52 -6.08
C TYR A 290 -4.97 -11.64 -7.31
N LYS A 291 -5.06 -12.25 -8.49
CA LYS A 291 -5.52 -11.59 -9.72
C LYS A 291 -7.01 -11.30 -9.57
N VAL A 292 -7.40 -10.02 -9.43
CA VAL A 292 -8.79 -9.65 -9.18
C VAL A 292 -9.37 -8.92 -10.39
N ALA A 293 -10.61 -9.23 -10.75
CA ALA A 293 -11.35 -8.51 -11.79
C ALA A 293 -12.64 -7.91 -11.23
N ASN A 294 -12.91 -6.65 -11.58
CA ASN A 294 -14.07 -5.92 -11.09
C ASN A 294 -15.16 -5.85 -12.19
N VAL A 295 -16.35 -6.36 -11.88
CA VAL A 295 -17.52 -6.27 -12.76
C VAL A 295 -18.59 -5.36 -12.13
N PRO A 296 -18.82 -4.17 -12.69
CA PRO A 296 -19.82 -3.26 -12.17
C PRO A 296 -21.24 -3.77 -12.50
N ILE A 297 -22.16 -3.66 -11.54
CA ILE A 297 -23.59 -3.74 -11.82
C ILE A 297 -24.08 -2.31 -12.09
N VAL A 298 -24.72 -2.11 -13.24
CA VAL A 298 -25.34 -0.84 -13.64
C VAL A 298 -26.71 -1.15 -14.24
N MET A 299 -27.76 -0.45 -13.80
CA MET A 299 -29.11 -0.64 -14.35
C MET A 299 -29.13 -0.33 -15.86
N GLY A 300 -29.84 -1.16 -16.63
CA GLY A 300 -29.95 -1.02 -18.09
C GLY A 300 -28.69 -1.39 -18.87
N VAL A 301 -27.68 -1.97 -18.21
CA VAL A 301 -26.49 -2.54 -18.84
C VAL A 301 -26.41 -4.02 -18.49
N GLU A 302 -26.47 -4.87 -19.51
CA GLU A 302 -26.31 -6.32 -19.36
C GLU A 302 -24.90 -6.67 -18.89
N LEU A 303 -24.82 -7.66 -18.00
CA LEU A 303 -23.54 -8.23 -17.59
C LEU A 303 -22.90 -9.02 -18.75
N PRO A 304 -21.56 -9.06 -18.85
CA PRO A 304 -20.89 -9.83 -19.90
C PRO A 304 -21.25 -11.32 -19.80
N LYS A 305 -21.62 -11.96 -20.92
CA LYS A 305 -21.94 -13.40 -20.96
C LYS A 305 -20.87 -14.27 -20.32
N MET A 306 -19.61 -13.92 -20.57
CA MET A 306 -18.46 -14.63 -19.99
C MET A 306 -18.47 -14.70 -18.46
N LEU A 307 -19.09 -13.74 -17.76
CA LEU A 307 -19.24 -13.79 -16.30
C LEU A 307 -20.00 -15.04 -15.84
N PHE A 308 -20.96 -15.52 -16.63
CA PHE A 308 -21.76 -16.70 -16.34
C PHE A 308 -21.13 -18.00 -16.86
N GLU A 309 -20.11 -17.89 -17.73
CA GLU A 309 -19.41 -19.03 -18.34
C GLU A 309 -18.14 -19.43 -17.56
N ILE A 310 -17.56 -18.50 -16.79
CA ILE A 310 -16.37 -18.79 -15.96
C ILE A 310 -16.74 -19.67 -14.76
N ASN A 311 -15.74 -20.18 -14.04
CA ASN A 311 -15.99 -20.83 -12.75
C ASN A 311 -16.77 -19.88 -11.80
N GLN A 312 -17.98 -20.28 -11.42
CA GLN A 312 -18.88 -19.48 -10.59
C GLN A 312 -18.44 -19.39 -9.11
N GLU A 313 -17.56 -20.29 -8.65
CA GLU A 313 -17.06 -20.33 -7.27
C GLU A 313 -16.08 -19.20 -6.93
N LYS A 314 -15.52 -18.52 -7.94
CA LYS A 314 -14.61 -17.37 -7.77
C LYS A 314 -15.30 -16.02 -7.87
N ILE A 315 -16.63 -15.98 -8.01
CA ILE A 315 -17.41 -14.75 -8.13
C ILE A 315 -18.01 -14.39 -6.78
N PHE A 316 -17.83 -13.13 -6.38
CA PHE A 316 -18.28 -12.58 -5.10
C PHE A 316 -19.09 -11.32 -5.35
N GLY A 317 -20.34 -11.34 -4.90
CA GLY A 317 -21.23 -10.18 -4.87
C GLY A 317 -20.88 -9.27 -3.70
N LEU A 318 -20.89 -7.96 -3.93
CA LEU A 318 -20.75 -6.94 -2.90
C LEU A 318 -22.02 -6.09 -2.85
N THR A 319 -22.60 -5.99 -1.66
CA THR A 319 -23.76 -5.15 -1.37
C THR A 319 -23.47 -4.20 -0.22
N ILE A 320 -24.25 -3.12 -0.12
CA ILE A 320 -24.04 -2.05 0.85
C ILE A 320 -25.39 -1.48 1.28
N ASN A 321 -25.46 -1.03 2.52
CA ASN A 321 -26.62 -0.31 3.04
C ASN A 321 -26.92 0.93 2.17
N PRO A 322 -28.20 1.14 1.78
CA PRO A 322 -28.58 2.21 0.86
C PRO A 322 -28.32 3.62 1.43
N VAL A 323 -28.46 3.81 2.75
CA VAL A 323 -28.21 5.10 3.41
C VAL A 323 -26.72 5.44 3.35
N VAL A 324 -25.86 4.49 3.70
CA VAL A 324 -24.41 4.67 3.64
C VAL A 324 -23.93 4.88 2.20
N LEU A 325 -24.47 4.11 1.25
CA LEU A 325 -24.17 4.27 -0.17
C LEU A 325 -24.53 5.65 -0.70
N GLN A 326 -25.71 6.16 -0.33
CA GLN A 326 -26.12 7.52 -0.68
C GLN A 326 -25.12 8.54 -0.12
N THR A 327 -24.74 8.42 1.15
CA THR A 327 -23.78 9.35 1.78
C THR A 327 -22.44 9.35 1.02
N ILE A 328 -21.88 8.19 0.71
CA ILE A 328 -20.64 8.07 -0.08
C ILE A 328 -20.79 8.73 -1.45
N ARG A 329 -21.93 8.52 -2.14
CA ARG A 329 -22.20 9.11 -3.45
C ARG A 329 -22.36 10.63 -3.38
N LYS A 330 -23.04 11.16 -2.35
CA LYS A 330 -23.18 12.61 -2.12
C LYS A 330 -21.82 13.25 -1.90
N THR A 331 -20.97 12.69 -1.03
CA THR A 331 -19.62 13.20 -0.76
C THR A 331 -18.77 13.22 -2.02
N ARG A 332 -18.80 12.15 -2.81
CA ARG A 332 -18.03 12.10 -4.05
C ARG A 332 -18.59 13.00 -5.15
N ALA A 333 -19.91 13.14 -5.24
CA ALA A 333 -20.51 14.08 -6.19
C ALA A 333 -20.14 15.54 -5.86
N LYS A 334 -19.93 15.86 -4.58
CA LYS A 334 -19.34 17.13 -4.13
C LYS A 334 -17.88 17.27 -4.56
N SER A 335 -17.04 16.27 -4.35
CA SER A 335 -15.63 16.35 -4.71
C SER A 335 -15.37 16.45 -6.23
N LEU A 336 -16.28 15.93 -7.06
CA LEU A 336 -16.14 15.92 -8.53
C LEU A 336 -16.79 17.13 -9.22
N GLY A 337 -17.34 18.09 -8.47
CA GLY A 337 -17.95 19.29 -9.07
C GLY A 337 -19.17 19.00 -9.96
N PHE A 338 -19.88 17.88 -9.75
CA PHE A 338 -21.12 17.62 -10.49
C PHE A 338 -22.19 18.66 -10.09
N HIS A 339 -22.59 19.51 -11.05
CA HIS A 339 -23.70 20.46 -10.92
C HIS A 339 -24.93 19.96 -11.72
N GLY A 340 -26.15 20.13 -11.19
CA GLY A 340 -27.41 19.84 -11.90
C GLY A 340 -27.95 18.40 -11.83
N GLU A 341 -28.73 18.01 -12.84
CA GLU A 341 -29.54 16.77 -12.92
C GLU A 341 -28.75 15.45 -12.79
N MET A 342 -27.47 15.44 -13.20
CA MET A 342 -26.59 14.27 -13.10
C MET A 342 -26.28 13.90 -11.63
N ARG A 343 -26.34 14.89 -10.73
CA ARG A 343 -26.15 14.73 -9.28
C ARG A 343 -27.38 14.10 -8.62
N SER A 344 -28.57 14.49 -9.12
CA SER A 344 -29.88 14.04 -8.66
C SER A 344 -30.03 12.53 -8.91
N ASN A 345 -29.94 12.06 -10.14
CA ASN A 345 -30.10 10.62 -10.43
C ASN A 345 -29.02 9.72 -9.79
N TYR A 346 -27.78 10.17 -9.63
CA TYR A 346 -26.70 9.32 -9.08
C TYR A 346 -26.80 9.12 -7.56
N SER A 347 -27.27 10.13 -6.83
CA SER A 347 -27.25 10.15 -5.35
C SER A 347 -28.63 10.18 -4.70
N GLU A 348 -29.72 10.26 -5.47
CA GLU A 348 -31.08 10.15 -4.95
C GLU A 348 -31.39 8.75 -4.40
N MET A 349 -32.10 8.73 -3.28
CA MET A 349 -32.38 7.50 -2.55
C MET A 349 -33.22 6.53 -3.38
N VAL A 350 -34.16 7.04 -4.18
CA VAL A 350 -35.01 6.23 -5.05
C VAL A 350 -34.17 5.45 -6.06
N HIS A 351 -33.23 6.13 -6.72
CA HIS A 351 -32.35 5.50 -7.70
C HIS A 351 -31.33 4.55 -7.06
N VAL A 352 -30.80 4.89 -5.88
CA VAL A 352 -29.90 4.01 -5.11
C VAL A 352 -30.60 2.71 -4.72
N LYS A 353 -31.85 2.79 -4.22
CA LYS A 353 -32.65 1.60 -3.89
C LYS A 353 -32.93 0.76 -5.13
N ALA A 354 -33.36 1.36 -6.23
CA ALA A 354 -33.60 0.65 -7.48
C ALA A 354 -32.35 -0.09 -8.01
N GLU A 355 -31.16 0.53 -7.91
CA GLU A 355 -29.90 -0.10 -8.33
C GLU A 355 -29.51 -1.29 -7.44
N LEU A 356 -29.73 -1.18 -6.12
CA LEU A 356 -29.50 -2.27 -5.18
C LEU A 356 -30.50 -3.41 -5.34
N GLU A 357 -31.77 -3.11 -5.60
CA GLU A 357 -32.79 -4.12 -5.93
C GLU A 357 -32.45 -4.86 -7.22
N TYR A 358 -32.02 -4.13 -8.26
CA TYR A 358 -31.54 -4.74 -9.50
C TYR A 358 -30.34 -5.67 -9.26
N ALA A 359 -29.37 -5.25 -8.44
CA ALA A 359 -28.24 -6.09 -8.06
C ALA A 359 -28.69 -7.33 -7.26
N SER A 360 -29.64 -7.17 -6.33
CA SER A 360 -30.20 -8.27 -5.54
C SER A 360 -30.88 -9.32 -6.41
N ARG A 361 -31.60 -8.91 -7.48
CA ARG A 361 -32.18 -9.85 -8.45
C ARG A 361 -31.12 -10.66 -9.18
N ILE A 362 -30.02 -10.02 -9.60
CA ILE A 362 -28.89 -10.71 -10.22
C ILE A 362 -28.29 -11.73 -9.24
N PHE A 363 -28.08 -11.34 -7.99
CA PHE A 363 -27.53 -12.27 -6.98
C PHE A 363 -28.47 -13.43 -6.69
N THR A 364 -29.79 -13.18 -6.63
CA THR A 364 -30.81 -14.23 -6.42
C THR A 364 -30.82 -15.24 -7.58
N GLN A 365 -30.58 -14.80 -8.81
CA GLN A 365 -30.43 -15.68 -9.98
C GLN A 365 -29.13 -16.51 -9.96
N ASN A 366 -28.16 -16.14 -9.12
CA ASN A 366 -26.84 -16.77 -9.06
C ASN A 366 -26.50 -17.18 -7.61
N PRO A 367 -27.18 -18.21 -7.05
CA PRO A 367 -27.07 -18.57 -5.63
C PRO A 367 -25.68 -19.07 -5.20
N VAL A 368 -24.81 -19.43 -6.14
CA VAL A 368 -23.43 -19.85 -5.88
C VAL A 368 -22.56 -18.66 -5.44
N TRP A 369 -22.93 -17.43 -5.81
CA TRP A 369 -22.13 -16.24 -5.53
C TRP A 369 -22.37 -15.77 -4.09
N PRO A 370 -21.34 -15.76 -3.21
CA PRO A 370 -21.48 -15.16 -1.90
C PRO A 370 -21.78 -13.67 -2.05
N VAL A 371 -22.78 -13.18 -1.34
CA VAL A 371 -23.09 -11.75 -1.27
C VAL A 371 -22.57 -11.21 0.06
N ILE A 372 -21.54 -10.38 -0.01
CA ILE A 372 -20.87 -9.80 1.15
C ILE A 372 -21.38 -8.39 1.35
N GLU A 373 -21.97 -8.14 2.52
CA GLU A 373 -22.31 -6.80 2.94
C GLU A 373 -21.04 -6.07 3.43
N VAL A 374 -20.73 -4.92 2.82
CA VAL A 374 -19.54 -4.11 3.10
C VAL A 374 -19.81 -2.88 3.98
N THR A 375 -21.03 -2.71 4.46
CA THR A 375 -21.43 -1.55 5.29
C THR A 375 -20.57 -1.45 6.54
N GLY A 376 -19.87 -0.33 6.73
CA GLY A 376 -19.08 -0.08 7.95
C GLY A 376 -17.87 -0.98 8.15
N LYS A 377 -17.54 -1.87 7.19
CA LYS A 377 -16.41 -2.78 7.28
C LYS A 377 -15.16 -2.18 6.68
N ALA A 378 -14.02 -2.47 7.28
CA ALA A 378 -12.73 -2.17 6.70
C ALA A 378 -12.48 -3.02 5.44
N ILE A 379 -11.57 -2.55 4.58
CA ILE A 379 -11.20 -3.28 3.35
C ILE A 379 -10.52 -4.61 3.71
N GLU A 380 -9.70 -4.59 4.74
CA GLU A 380 -8.98 -5.72 5.32
C GLU A 380 -9.93 -6.82 5.79
N GLU A 381 -11.00 -6.45 6.49
CA GLU A 381 -12.02 -7.38 6.99
C GLU A 381 -12.78 -8.04 5.83
N THR A 382 -13.20 -7.22 4.86
CA THR A 382 -13.90 -7.71 3.67
C THR A 382 -13.01 -8.64 2.85
N ALA A 383 -11.72 -8.29 2.71
CA ALA A 383 -10.73 -9.12 2.04
C ALA A 383 -10.53 -10.46 2.75
N ALA A 384 -10.46 -10.46 4.09
CA ALA A 384 -10.33 -11.69 4.88
C ALA A 384 -11.53 -12.63 4.64
N VAL A 385 -12.75 -12.11 4.58
CA VAL A 385 -13.96 -12.90 4.27
C VAL A 385 -13.89 -13.50 2.87
N VAL A 386 -13.54 -12.70 1.85
CA VAL A 386 -13.41 -13.17 0.46
C VAL A 386 -12.34 -14.26 0.36
N VAL A 387 -11.16 -14.04 0.92
CA VAL A 387 -10.03 -14.98 0.84
C VAL A 387 -10.34 -16.28 1.57
N ARG A 388 -10.99 -16.22 2.74
CA ARG A 388 -11.45 -17.41 3.46
C ARG A 388 -12.39 -18.24 2.60
N MET A 389 -13.47 -17.63 2.09
CA MET A 389 -14.42 -18.33 1.21
C MET A 389 -13.77 -18.88 -0.06
N TYR A 390 -12.80 -18.17 -0.63
CA TYR A 390 -12.04 -18.62 -1.79
C TYR A 390 -11.22 -19.89 -1.49
N HIS A 391 -10.51 -19.92 -0.35
CA HIS A 391 -9.71 -21.09 0.04
C HIS A 391 -10.56 -22.27 0.51
N ASP A 392 -11.65 -22.03 1.23
CA ASP A 392 -12.55 -23.09 1.71
C ASP A 392 -13.16 -23.87 0.52
N ARG A 393 -13.48 -23.17 -0.56
CA ARG A 393 -13.97 -23.79 -1.81
C ARG A 393 -12.88 -24.58 -2.52
N LYS A 394 -11.66 -24.04 -2.58
CA LYS A 394 -10.52 -24.66 -3.26
C LYS A 394 -9.99 -25.90 -2.52
N HIS A 395 -10.05 -25.88 -1.20
CA HIS A 395 -9.53 -26.92 -0.33
C HIS A 395 -10.66 -27.37 0.61
N ARG A 396 -11.42 -28.39 0.20
CA ARG A 396 -12.45 -29.05 1.04
C ARG A 396 -11.79 -29.73 2.24
N CYS A 397 -11.43 -28.93 3.24
CA CYS A 397 -10.83 -29.37 4.49
C CYS A 397 -11.91 -29.50 5.56
N SER A 398 -11.68 -30.36 6.56
CA SER A 398 -12.55 -30.48 7.73
C SER A 398 -12.62 -29.20 8.55
N MET A 399 -11.56 -28.39 8.52
CA MET A 399 -11.52 -27.05 9.10
C MET A 399 -11.16 -26.00 8.03
N PRO A 400 -12.01 -24.97 7.85
CA PRO A 400 -11.75 -23.88 6.92
C PRO A 400 -10.54 -23.07 7.36
N ARG A 401 -9.56 -22.87 6.45
CA ARG A 401 -8.31 -22.17 6.75
C ARG A 401 -7.63 -21.62 5.50
N ILE A 402 -6.92 -20.50 5.68
CA ILE A 402 -6.02 -19.95 4.66
C ILE A 402 -4.63 -20.55 4.88
N SER A 403 -4.12 -21.30 3.91
CA SER A 403 -2.84 -22.00 4.02
C SER A 403 -1.80 -21.45 3.04
N ARG A 404 -0.54 -21.36 3.49
CA ARG A 404 0.60 -20.98 2.64
C ARG A 404 1.79 -21.87 2.98
N ARG A 405 2.52 -22.31 1.96
CA ARG A 405 3.78 -23.03 2.09
C ARG A 405 4.93 -22.02 2.01
N TYR A 406 5.91 -22.17 2.90
CA TYR A 406 7.14 -21.37 2.94
C TYR A 406 8.33 -22.20 2.48
#